data_AF-A0A6A6C7I1-F1
#
_entry.id   AF-A0A6A6C7I1-F1
#
_cell.length_a   1.000
_cell.length_b   1.000
_cell.length_c   1.000
_cell.angle_alpha   90.00
_cell.angle_beta   90.00
_cell.angle_gamma   90.00
#
_symmetry.space_group_name_H-M   'P 1'
#
loop_
_entity.id
_entity.type
_entity.pdbx_description
1 polymer ?
#
loop_
_entity_poly.entity_id
_entity_poly.type
_entity_poly.pdbx_seq_one_letter_code
_entity_poly.pdbx_strand_id
1 'polypeptide(L)'
;MSPSPSQQSIHDAKPFSDFLTDTFNRQHDYLRISLTERCNLRCLYCMPEEGIQLSPKKELLTTAEIYYLSALFVNQGVNKIRLTGGEPTVRKDIIPLMQQIGSLRRNGLKEIALTTNGISLHRKLDDMVEVGLTGVNISLDTLDPHQFVLLTRRQGFDAVMKSINRVQEMNKVGAGIKLKLNCVAMRGLNDHQILPFIEMTRDQDVEVRFIEYMPFGGNKWSEKKMLPYTEMLDLIRTKYPSIEQLKGGKNDTSKTWQVPGFKGKVGFITSMTHNFCGTCNRLRITSDGNLKVCLHGNAEVSLRDMLRKDHDNEPMDEAAFEALRQIELDRRKQDGFRFDGEEGWISKERELLDIIGAAVKRKKAKHAGMGQLENMQNRPMILIDSLTGSEASGEAQTKPKLTHVTSSGEARMVDVGGKENTKRIAIAHATVLFSNPEPLQLILENTNKKGDVLGVARIAGIMASKRTADLIPLCHPIPISKVELDVRLHAPGQAALGNAKPSQSGAVTLLATVECVGPTGVEMEALTAVSGAALTVFDMCKAVDRNMTIVATKVMYKSGGRSGILITSSPPLNASQNSSALSAPIISRSASPSIHP
;
A
#
# COMPACT_ATOMS: atom_id res chain seq x y z
N MET A 1 -23.01 31.30 -50.89
CA MET A 1 -23.42 31.62 -49.50
C MET A 1 -22.26 31.24 -48.59
N SER A 2 -21.58 32.23 -48.04
CA SER A 2 -20.50 32.02 -47.07
C SER A 2 -21.09 31.41 -45.79
N PRO A 3 -20.47 30.36 -45.20
CA PRO A 3 -21.01 29.73 -44.01
C PRO A 3 -21.05 30.72 -42.84
N SER A 4 -22.09 30.61 -42.02
CA SER A 4 -22.31 31.46 -40.85
C SER A 4 -21.17 31.33 -39.81
N PRO A 5 -20.91 32.35 -38.96
CA PRO A 5 -19.87 32.29 -37.93
C PRO A 5 -20.00 31.08 -36.99
N SER A 6 -21.23 30.61 -36.77
CA SER A 6 -21.54 29.40 -35.99
C SER A 6 -21.20 28.08 -36.69
N GLN A 7 -21.12 28.06 -38.03
CA GLN A 7 -20.70 26.89 -38.80
C GLN A 7 -19.18 26.82 -38.95
N GLN A 8 -18.48 27.96 -38.92
CA GLN A 8 -17.01 28.02 -38.90
C GLN A 8 -16.45 27.52 -37.55
N SER A 9 -17.08 27.84 -36.42
CA SER A 9 -16.63 27.37 -35.10
C SER A 9 -16.71 25.85 -34.88
N ILE A 10 -17.50 25.13 -35.68
CA ILE A 10 -17.58 23.66 -35.65
C ILE A 10 -16.46 23.03 -36.49
N HIS A 11 -15.97 23.74 -37.52
CA HIS A 11 -14.86 23.32 -38.37
C HIS A 11 -13.49 23.58 -37.75
N ASP A 12 -13.39 24.51 -36.78
CA ASP A 12 -12.14 24.87 -36.08
C ASP A 12 -11.89 24.04 -34.81
N ALA A 13 -12.74 23.08 -34.49
CA ALA A 13 -12.43 22.10 -33.44
C ALA A 13 -11.27 21.24 -33.94
N LYS A 14 -10.08 21.39 -33.34
CA LYS A 14 -8.95 20.48 -33.58
C LYS A 14 -9.48 19.04 -33.53
N PRO A 15 -9.25 18.21 -34.56
CA PRO A 15 -9.63 16.82 -34.50
C PRO A 15 -8.98 16.19 -33.26
N PHE A 16 -9.77 15.44 -32.48
CA PHE A 16 -9.27 14.74 -31.32
C PHE A 16 -8.08 13.86 -31.73
N SER A 17 -7.00 13.87 -30.95
CA SER A 17 -5.72 13.29 -31.38
C SER A 17 -5.81 11.79 -31.67
N ASP A 18 -5.18 11.36 -32.77
CA ASP A 18 -4.99 9.95 -33.11
C ASP A 18 -4.18 9.20 -32.04
N PHE A 19 -3.31 9.89 -31.30
CA PHE A 19 -2.56 9.30 -30.18
C PHE A 19 -3.45 8.86 -29.01
N LEU A 20 -4.60 9.50 -28.83
CA LEU A 20 -5.54 9.17 -27.76
C LEU A 20 -6.77 8.40 -28.26
N THR A 21 -6.77 7.99 -29.53
CA THR A 21 -7.82 7.19 -30.15
C THR A 21 -7.35 5.75 -30.32
N ASP A 22 -8.13 4.79 -29.83
CA ASP A 22 -7.76 3.38 -29.97
C ASP A 22 -8.31 2.73 -31.24
N THR A 23 -7.99 1.44 -31.42
CA THR A 23 -8.40 0.63 -32.57
C THR A 23 -9.90 0.34 -32.64
N PHE A 24 -10.68 0.75 -31.63
CA PHE A 24 -12.14 0.68 -31.59
C PHE A 24 -12.79 2.06 -31.74
N ASN A 25 -12.01 3.06 -32.15
CA ASN A 25 -12.43 4.45 -32.34
C ASN A 25 -12.97 5.10 -31.04
N ARG A 26 -12.49 4.64 -29.87
CA ARG A 26 -12.80 5.28 -28.58
C ARG A 26 -11.81 6.42 -28.35
N GLN A 27 -12.35 7.62 -28.21
CA GLN A 27 -11.59 8.82 -27.85
C GLN A 27 -11.39 8.88 -26.33
N HIS A 28 -10.13 8.97 -25.90
CA HIS A 28 -9.77 8.96 -24.48
C HIS A 28 -9.60 10.37 -23.91
N ASP A 29 -10.71 11.04 -23.62
CA ASP A 29 -10.74 12.42 -23.14
C ASP A 29 -10.69 12.57 -21.61
N TYR A 30 -10.55 11.46 -20.88
CA TYR A 30 -10.57 11.41 -19.41
C TYR A 30 -9.30 10.77 -18.83
N LEU A 31 -8.46 11.61 -18.22
CA LEU A 31 -7.24 11.20 -17.52
C LEU A 31 -7.46 11.10 -16.01
N ARG A 32 -6.97 10.02 -15.40
CA ARG A 32 -6.91 9.83 -13.94
C ARG A 32 -5.45 9.82 -13.49
N ILE A 33 -5.09 10.66 -12.53
CA ILE A 33 -3.71 10.76 -12.03
C ILE A 33 -3.66 10.38 -10.56
N SER A 34 -2.85 9.38 -10.22
CA SER A 34 -2.49 9.07 -8.84
C SER A 34 -1.42 10.02 -8.35
N LEU A 35 -1.71 10.77 -7.29
CA LEU A 35 -0.80 11.79 -6.77
C LEU A 35 0.14 11.28 -5.69
N THR A 36 -0.20 10.18 -5.03
CA THR A 36 0.54 9.66 -3.88
C THR A 36 0.12 8.23 -3.58
N GLU A 37 0.98 7.49 -2.91
CA GLU A 37 0.74 6.14 -2.39
C GLU A 37 0.20 6.18 -0.95
N ARG A 38 0.42 7.30 -0.26
CA ARG A 38 0.03 7.46 1.14
C ARG A 38 -1.48 7.53 1.27
N CYS A 39 -2.01 6.83 2.26
CA CYS A 39 -3.41 6.92 2.67
C CYS A 39 -3.48 7.05 4.20
N ASN A 40 -4.39 7.88 4.69
CA ASN A 40 -4.72 8.03 6.11
C ASN A 40 -5.78 7.01 6.59
N LEU A 41 -6.25 6.12 5.73
CA LEU A 41 -7.12 4.97 6.05
C LEU A 41 -6.44 3.62 5.75
N ARG A 42 -7.02 2.52 6.26
CA ARG A 42 -6.57 1.12 6.02
C ARG A 42 -7.77 0.23 5.70
N CYS A 43 -8.53 0.61 4.67
CA CYS A 43 -9.80 -0.04 4.34
C CYS A 43 -9.65 -1.52 4.00
N LEU A 44 -10.56 -2.35 4.52
CA LEU A 44 -10.49 -3.82 4.46
C LEU A 44 -10.31 -4.38 3.04
N TYR A 45 -10.91 -3.76 2.04
CA TYR A 45 -10.84 -4.20 0.63
C TYR A 45 -9.74 -3.53 -0.19
N CYS A 46 -9.01 -2.56 0.40
CA CYS A 46 -8.08 -1.70 -0.34
C CYS A 46 -6.64 -1.82 0.15
N MET A 47 -6.41 -1.75 1.47
CA MET A 47 -5.07 -1.71 2.05
C MET A 47 -4.97 -2.66 3.26
N PRO A 48 -3.90 -3.47 3.37
CA PRO A 48 -3.65 -4.30 4.54
C PRO A 48 -3.51 -3.46 5.82
N GLU A 49 -3.61 -4.10 6.99
CA GLU A 49 -3.72 -3.41 8.28
C GLU A 49 -2.46 -2.63 8.64
N GLU A 50 -1.33 -3.32 8.47
CA GLU A 50 0.05 -2.87 8.56
C GLU A 50 0.36 -1.74 7.56
N GLY A 51 -0.49 -1.54 6.57
CA GLY A 51 -0.23 -0.64 5.45
C GLY A 51 0.71 -1.25 4.43
N ILE A 52 1.23 -0.39 3.57
CA ILE A 52 2.05 -0.79 2.43
C ILE A 52 3.41 -0.13 2.56
N GLN A 53 4.42 -0.77 1.96
CA GLN A 53 5.71 -0.13 1.80
C GLN A 53 5.55 1.01 0.80
N LEU A 54 5.97 2.21 1.21
CA LEU A 54 5.92 3.40 0.36
C LEU A 54 7.19 3.47 -0.47
N SER A 55 7.04 3.78 -1.75
CA SER A 55 8.19 4.00 -2.61
C SER A 55 8.97 5.24 -2.20
N PRO A 56 10.30 5.25 -2.42
CA PRO A 56 11.12 6.42 -2.21
C PRO A 56 10.56 7.65 -2.93
N LYS A 57 10.69 8.84 -2.35
CA LYS A 57 10.21 10.07 -2.99
C LYS A 57 10.76 10.26 -4.41
N LYS A 58 12.01 9.85 -4.64
CA LYS A 58 12.66 9.91 -5.94
C LYS A 58 11.88 9.12 -7.00
N GLU A 59 11.19 8.05 -6.64
CA GLU A 59 10.43 7.24 -7.59
C GLU A 59 9.03 7.80 -7.89
N LEU A 60 8.57 8.82 -7.16
CA LEU A 60 7.25 9.41 -7.40
C LEU A 60 7.34 10.58 -8.36
N LEU A 61 6.26 10.82 -9.11
CA LEU A 61 6.14 11.99 -9.97
C LEU A 61 6.12 13.28 -9.14
N THR A 62 6.95 14.25 -9.54
CA THR A 62 6.95 15.60 -8.96
C THR A 62 5.75 16.41 -9.43
N THR A 63 5.51 17.56 -8.81
CA THR A 63 4.44 18.49 -9.24
C THR A 63 4.66 19.00 -10.66
N ALA A 64 5.90 19.35 -10.99
CA ALA A 64 6.27 19.77 -12.35
C ALA A 64 6.04 18.66 -13.39
N GLU A 65 6.41 17.41 -13.09
CA GLU A 65 6.19 16.26 -13.99
C GLU A 65 4.69 15.98 -14.19
N ILE A 66 3.88 16.07 -13.12
CA ILE A 66 2.43 15.89 -13.24
C ILE A 66 1.80 17.00 -14.07
N TYR A 67 2.24 18.24 -13.90
CA TYR A 67 1.77 19.36 -14.71
C TYR A 67 2.16 19.16 -16.19
N TYR A 68 3.41 18.77 -16.48
CA TYR A 68 3.88 18.47 -17.83
C TYR A 68 2.99 17.42 -18.51
N LEU A 69 2.79 16.28 -17.85
CA LEU A 69 1.95 15.20 -18.37
C LEU A 69 0.50 15.66 -18.54
N SER A 70 -0.04 16.43 -17.58
CA SER A 70 -1.39 16.99 -17.69
C SER A 70 -1.53 17.90 -18.92
N ALA A 71 -0.54 18.77 -19.16
CA ALA A 71 -0.52 19.67 -20.32
C ALA A 71 -0.44 18.87 -21.64
N LEU A 72 0.43 17.86 -21.69
CA LEU A 72 0.57 16.95 -22.83
C LEU A 72 -0.77 16.32 -23.19
N PHE A 73 -1.43 15.66 -22.23
CA PHE A 73 -2.71 14.99 -22.45
C PHE A 73 -3.84 15.97 -22.82
N VAL A 74 -3.89 17.15 -22.19
CA VAL A 74 -4.90 18.17 -22.51
C VAL A 74 -4.73 18.68 -23.95
N ASN A 75 -3.50 18.91 -24.39
CA ASN A 75 -3.20 19.33 -25.77
C ASN A 75 -3.63 18.28 -26.81
N GLN A 76 -3.71 17.01 -26.42
CA GLN A 76 -4.19 15.92 -27.28
C GLN A 76 -5.72 15.68 -27.21
N GLY A 77 -6.45 16.45 -26.40
CA GLY A 77 -7.91 16.40 -26.33
C GLY A 77 -8.49 15.91 -25.00
N VAL A 78 -7.67 15.63 -23.98
CA VAL A 78 -8.18 15.37 -22.63
C VAL A 78 -8.87 16.63 -22.09
N ASN A 79 -10.15 16.50 -21.79
CA ASN A 79 -10.96 17.60 -21.25
C ASN A 79 -11.31 17.39 -19.77
N LYS A 80 -10.98 16.23 -19.19
CA LYS A 80 -11.26 15.89 -17.81
C LYS A 80 -10.06 15.23 -17.13
N ILE A 81 -9.62 15.83 -16.02
CA ILE A 81 -8.59 15.27 -15.15
C ILE A 81 -9.21 14.91 -13.80
N ARG A 82 -8.97 13.68 -13.33
CA ARG A 82 -9.32 13.25 -11.98
C ARG A 82 -8.09 12.94 -11.15
N LEU A 83 -7.96 13.63 -10.03
CA LEU A 83 -6.91 13.43 -9.05
C LEU A 83 -7.30 12.35 -8.04
N THR A 84 -6.40 11.40 -7.82
CA THR A 84 -6.55 10.28 -6.88
C THR A 84 -5.23 10.04 -6.15
N GLY A 85 -5.09 8.91 -5.48
CA GLY A 85 -3.84 8.40 -4.91
C GLY A 85 -4.18 7.20 -4.04
N GLY A 86 -3.39 6.95 -3.00
CA GLY A 86 -3.94 6.46 -1.75
C GLY A 86 -5.02 7.44 -1.29
N GLU A 87 -4.63 8.55 -0.68
CA GLU A 87 -5.50 9.68 -0.39
C GLU A 87 -4.89 10.99 -0.93
N PRO A 88 -5.45 11.61 -1.99
CA PRO A 88 -4.85 12.80 -2.58
C PRO A 88 -4.73 13.98 -1.60
N THR A 89 -5.67 14.13 -0.66
CA THR A 89 -5.66 15.27 0.29
C THR A 89 -4.52 15.21 1.32
N VAL A 90 -3.79 14.09 1.42
CA VAL A 90 -2.57 14.01 2.25
C VAL A 90 -1.33 14.57 1.56
N ARG A 91 -1.38 14.82 0.24
CA ARG A 91 -0.30 15.46 -0.50
C ARG A 91 -0.19 16.93 -0.09
N LYS A 92 1.00 17.34 0.37
CA LYS A 92 1.22 18.67 0.98
C LYS A 92 0.95 19.81 0.01
N ASP A 93 1.36 19.65 -1.24
CA ASP A 93 1.31 20.65 -2.31
C ASP A 93 0.13 20.43 -3.28
N ILE A 94 -0.95 19.76 -2.85
CA ILE A 94 -2.11 19.49 -3.71
C ILE A 94 -2.77 20.77 -4.25
N ILE A 95 -2.84 21.84 -3.45
CA ILE A 95 -3.44 23.11 -3.88
C ILE A 95 -2.59 23.79 -4.97
N PRO A 96 -1.27 24.01 -4.78
CA PRO A 96 -0.39 24.46 -5.86
C PRO A 96 -0.47 23.62 -7.13
N LEU A 97 -0.49 22.28 -7.01
CA LEU A 97 -0.62 21.39 -8.16
C LEU A 97 -1.96 21.59 -8.89
N MET A 98 -3.06 21.70 -8.16
CA MET A 98 -4.38 21.95 -8.74
C MET A 98 -4.45 23.31 -9.42
N GLN A 99 -3.80 24.35 -8.86
CA GLN A 99 -3.69 25.66 -9.48
C GLN A 99 -2.94 25.59 -10.82
N GLN A 100 -1.81 24.87 -10.86
CA GLN A 100 -1.07 24.64 -12.10
C GLN A 100 -1.93 23.91 -13.14
N ILE A 101 -2.58 22.79 -12.78
CA ILE A 101 -3.48 22.06 -13.68
C ILE A 101 -4.66 22.95 -14.12
N GLY A 102 -5.19 23.79 -13.23
CA GLY A 102 -6.26 24.76 -13.51
C GLY A 102 -5.90 25.74 -14.62
N SER A 103 -4.62 26.10 -14.77
CA SER A 103 -4.16 26.96 -15.87
C SER A 103 -4.38 26.34 -17.26
N LEU A 104 -4.53 25.02 -17.36
CA LEU A 104 -4.76 24.29 -18.62
C LEU A 104 -6.19 24.43 -19.15
N ARG A 105 -7.08 25.12 -18.43
CA ARG A 105 -8.43 25.44 -18.94
C ARG A 105 -8.39 26.22 -20.24
N ARG A 106 -7.42 27.12 -20.40
CA ARG A 106 -7.17 27.87 -21.65
C ARG A 106 -6.78 26.95 -22.82
N ASN A 107 -6.35 25.72 -22.53
CA ASN A 107 -5.94 24.69 -23.49
C ASN A 107 -7.02 23.62 -23.71
N GLY A 108 -8.23 23.77 -23.15
CA GLY A 108 -9.37 22.87 -23.38
C GLY A 108 -9.77 21.99 -22.20
N LEU A 109 -9.06 22.07 -21.06
CA LEU A 109 -9.48 21.37 -19.84
C LEU A 109 -10.80 21.93 -19.31
N LYS A 110 -11.83 21.07 -19.15
CA LYS A 110 -13.17 21.46 -18.69
C LYS A 110 -13.41 21.07 -17.24
N GLU A 111 -12.97 19.88 -16.84
CA GLU A 111 -13.25 19.33 -15.50
C GLU A 111 -11.98 18.94 -14.75
N ILE A 112 -11.88 19.41 -13.51
CA ILE A 112 -10.90 18.92 -12.52
C ILE A 112 -11.72 18.28 -11.40
N ALA A 113 -11.54 16.97 -11.19
CA ALA A 113 -12.29 16.22 -10.20
C ALA A 113 -11.37 15.54 -9.19
N LEU A 114 -11.87 15.34 -7.97
CA LEU A 114 -11.14 14.67 -6.90
C LEU A 114 -11.82 13.34 -6.52
N THR A 115 -11.03 12.31 -6.22
CA THR A 115 -11.53 11.12 -5.49
C THR A 115 -10.78 10.99 -4.18
N THR A 116 -11.51 11.07 -3.07
CA THR A 116 -10.97 11.16 -1.71
C THR A 116 -11.84 10.34 -0.75
N ASN A 117 -11.30 9.92 0.38
CA ASN A 117 -12.09 9.41 1.50
C ASN A 117 -12.80 10.53 2.29
N GLY A 118 -12.50 11.79 2.01
CA GLY A 118 -13.20 12.95 2.57
C GLY A 118 -12.71 13.42 3.93
N ILE A 119 -11.84 12.71 4.65
CA ILE A 119 -11.45 13.09 6.03
C ILE A 119 -10.82 14.48 6.10
N SER A 120 -9.93 14.81 5.15
CA SER A 120 -9.25 16.12 5.14
C SER A 120 -9.85 17.11 4.16
N LEU A 121 -10.95 16.77 3.48
CA LEU A 121 -11.50 17.58 2.39
C LEU A 121 -12.06 18.92 2.89
N HIS A 122 -12.87 18.92 3.96
CA HIS A 122 -13.48 20.15 4.51
C HIS A 122 -12.47 21.26 4.84
N ARG A 123 -11.21 20.91 5.14
CA ARG A 123 -10.13 21.88 5.47
C ARG A 123 -9.45 22.48 4.24
N LYS A 124 -9.67 21.91 3.06
CA LYS A 124 -9.00 22.27 1.80
C LYS A 124 -9.98 22.63 0.69
N LEU A 125 -11.29 22.43 0.93
CA LEU A 125 -12.29 22.50 -0.12
C LEU A 125 -12.43 23.91 -0.69
N ASP A 126 -12.38 24.94 0.16
CA ASP A 126 -12.49 26.34 -0.27
C ASP A 126 -11.36 26.68 -1.24
N ASP A 127 -10.09 26.47 -0.84
CA ASP A 127 -8.93 26.63 -1.72
C ASP A 127 -9.04 25.80 -3.01
N MET A 128 -9.54 24.56 -2.92
CA MET A 128 -9.71 23.69 -4.08
C MET A 128 -10.73 24.24 -5.09
N VAL A 129 -11.80 24.86 -4.60
CA VAL A 129 -12.84 25.46 -5.43
C VAL A 129 -12.32 26.74 -6.09
N GLU A 130 -11.57 27.56 -5.36
CA GLU A 130 -10.91 28.75 -5.91
C GLU A 130 -9.98 28.41 -7.08
N VAL A 131 -9.24 27.30 -6.99
CA VAL A 131 -8.37 26.82 -8.08
C VAL A 131 -9.11 26.00 -9.15
N GLY A 132 -10.44 25.93 -9.08
CA GLY A 132 -11.30 25.42 -10.15
C GLY A 132 -11.69 23.94 -10.06
N LEU A 133 -11.80 23.37 -8.86
CA LEU A 133 -12.39 22.04 -8.65
C LEU A 133 -13.86 22.01 -9.09
N THR A 134 -14.22 21.05 -9.97
CA THR A 134 -15.58 20.93 -10.53
C THR A 134 -16.38 19.76 -9.98
N GLY A 135 -15.75 18.83 -9.26
CA GLY A 135 -16.47 17.68 -8.72
C GLY A 135 -15.66 16.82 -7.75
N VAL A 136 -16.37 16.22 -6.81
CA VAL A 136 -15.81 15.39 -5.75
C VAL A 136 -16.51 14.03 -5.75
N ASN A 137 -15.72 12.97 -5.77
CA ASN A 137 -16.16 11.64 -5.41
C ASN A 137 -15.64 11.33 -4.01
N ILE A 138 -16.53 11.16 -3.02
CA ILE A 138 -16.16 10.75 -1.67
C ILE A 138 -16.39 9.24 -1.53
N SER A 139 -15.36 8.48 -1.18
CA SER A 139 -15.50 7.07 -0.83
C SER A 139 -16.04 6.94 0.59
N LEU A 140 -17.25 6.43 0.74
CA LEU A 140 -17.93 6.23 2.02
C LEU A 140 -18.78 4.96 1.94
N ASP A 141 -18.39 3.93 2.70
CA ASP A 141 -18.97 2.59 2.60
C ASP A 141 -20.07 2.32 3.64
N THR A 142 -20.36 3.28 4.51
CA THR A 142 -21.38 3.19 5.57
C THR A 142 -21.78 4.58 6.08
N LEU A 143 -23.03 4.70 6.56
CA LEU A 143 -23.53 5.86 7.30
C LEU A 143 -23.49 5.65 8.82
N ASP A 144 -23.00 4.50 9.29
CA ASP A 144 -22.81 4.19 10.70
C ASP A 144 -21.36 4.54 11.15
N PRO A 145 -21.18 5.44 12.14
CA PRO A 145 -19.86 5.82 12.65
C PRO A 145 -19.02 4.67 13.21
N HIS A 146 -19.64 3.68 13.86
CA HIS A 146 -18.94 2.53 14.42
C HIS A 146 -18.50 1.56 13.32
N GLN A 147 -19.39 1.29 12.37
CA GLN A 147 -19.05 0.48 11.20
C GLN A 147 -17.96 1.14 10.35
N PHE A 148 -17.92 2.47 10.28
CA PHE A 148 -16.87 3.19 9.56
C PHE A 148 -15.48 2.82 10.08
N VAL A 149 -15.31 2.73 11.40
CA VAL A 149 -14.04 2.33 12.02
C VAL A 149 -13.71 0.88 11.69
N LEU A 150 -14.70 -0.02 11.68
CA LEU A 150 -14.48 -1.42 11.30
C LEU A 150 -14.03 -1.57 9.84
N LEU A 151 -14.66 -0.81 8.93
CA LEU A 151 -14.36 -0.87 7.49
C LEU A 151 -13.04 -0.21 7.12
N THR A 152 -12.68 0.89 7.80
CA THR A 152 -11.55 1.74 7.43
C THR A 152 -10.33 1.62 8.37
N ARG A 153 -10.52 0.93 9.51
CA ARG A 153 -9.58 0.78 10.65
C ARG A 153 -9.07 2.08 11.26
N ARG A 154 -9.76 3.20 11.02
CA ARG A 154 -9.43 4.52 11.56
C ARG A 154 -10.70 5.29 11.89
N GLN A 155 -10.59 6.24 12.81
CA GLN A 155 -11.63 7.23 13.05
C GLN A 155 -11.67 8.26 11.91
N GLY A 156 -12.80 8.93 11.72
CA GLY A 156 -12.91 9.99 10.71
C GLY A 156 -14.30 10.26 10.17
N PHE A 157 -15.31 9.48 10.55
CA PHE A 157 -16.68 9.61 10.04
C PHE A 157 -17.21 11.05 10.09
N ASP A 158 -17.12 11.71 11.24
CA ASP A 158 -17.58 13.10 11.41
C ASP A 158 -16.89 14.07 10.44
N ALA A 159 -15.60 13.85 10.15
CA ALA A 159 -14.85 14.69 9.23
C ALA A 159 -15.27 14.46 7.76
N VAL A 160 -15.67 13.23 7.42
CA VAL A 160 -16.27 12.91 6.11
C VAL A 160 -17.62 13.61 5.98
N MET A 161 -18.48 13.50 7.00
CA MET A 161 -19.79 14.16 7.00
C MET A 161 -19.68 15.68 6.95
N LYS A 162 -18.73 16.29 7.67
CA LYS A 162 -18.40 17.72 7.54
C LYS A 162 -18.03 18.08 6.11
N SER A 163 -17.29 17.23 5.41
CA SER A 163 -16.88 17.48 4.02
C SER A 163 -18.06 17.37 3.04
N ILE A 164 -18.96 16.41 3.24
CA ILE A 164 -20.21 16.28 2.47
C ILE A 164 -21.06 17.54 2.66
N ASN A 165 -21.30 17.94 3.91
CA ASN A 165 -22.10 19.11 4.24
C ASN A 165 -21.48 20.39 3.65
N ARG A 166 -20.15 20.56 3.76
CA ARG A 166 -19.46 21.73 3.21
C ARG A 166 -19.63 21.83 1.68
N VAL A 167 -19.51 20.73 0.94
CA VAL A 167 -19.78 20.75 -0.52
C VAL A 167 -21.21 21.21 -0.81
N GLN A 168 -22.20 20.73 -0.06
CA GLN A 168 -23.59 21.13 -0.23
C GLN A 168 -23.83 22.60 0.11
N GLU A 169 -23.22 23.11 1.19
CA GLU A 169 -23.25 24.54 1.54
C GLU A 169 -22.68 25.41 0.43
N MET A 170 -21.52 25.03 -0.12
CA MET A 170 -20.90 25.75 -1.25
C MET A 170 -21.78 25.73 -2.50
N ASN A 171 -22.48 24.62 -2.75
CA ASN A 171 -23.42 24.54 -3.86
C ASN A 171 -24.64 25.44 -3.68
N LYS A 172 -25.12 25.65 -2.45
CA LYS A 172 -26.21 26.61 -2.17
C LYS A 172 -25.82 28.04 -2.52
N VAL A 173 -24.54 28.40 -2.44
CA VAL A 173 -24.01 29.72 -2.83
C VAL A 173 -23.46 29.76 -4.27
N GLY A 174 -23.71 28.71 -5.07
CA GLY A 174 -23.44 28.72 -6.51
C GLY A 174 -22.13 28.05 -6.96
N ALA A 175 -21.40 27.34 -6.10
CA ALA A 175 -20.14 26.69 -6.49
C ALA A 175 -20.30 25.58 -7.56
N GLY A 176 -21.48 24.95 -7.66
CA GLY A 176 -21.81 23.99 -8.72
C GLY A 176 -20.95 22.71 -8.74
N ILE A 177 -20.41 22.30 -7.58
CA ILE A 177 -19.54 21.12 -7.44
C ILE A 177 -20.39 19.85 -7.56
N LYS A 178 -20.05 18.99 -8.51
CA LYS A 178 -20.70 17.68 -8.65
C LYS A 178 -20.28 16.77 -7.49
N LEU A 179 -21.17 16.53 -6.52
CA LEU A 179 -20.92 15.65 -5.38
C LEU A 179 -21.43 14.23 -5.63
N LYS A 180 -20.55 13.26 -5.47
CA LYS A 180 -20.88 11.84 -5.63
C LYS A 180 -20.30 11.02 -4.49
N LEU A 181 -21.09 10.12 -3.90
CA LEU A 181 -20.61 9.15 -2.92
C LEU A 181 -20.37 7.81 -3.61
N ASN A 182 -19.28 7.14 -3.29
CA ASN A 182 -18.97 5.82 -3.82
C ASN A 182 -18.92 4.84 -2.65
N CYS A 183 -19.74 3.79 -2.70
CA CYS A 183 -19.83 2.73 -1.71
C CYS A 183 -19.55 1.38 -2.38
N VAL A 184 -18.53 0.66 -1.93
CA VAL A 184 -18.30 -0.73 -2.35
C VAL A 184 -19.22 -1.63 -1.54
N ALA A 185 -20.22 -2.21 -2.20
CA ALA A 185 -21.23 -3.04 -1.53
C ALA A 185 -20.72 -4.48 -1.38
N MET A 186 -20.69 -4.94 -0.13
CA MET A 186 -20.22 -6.28 0.26
C MET A 186 -21.27 -6.97 1.13
N ARG A 187 -21.68 -8.16 0.68
CA ARG A 187 -22.67 -8.98 1.39
C ARG A 187 -22.22 -9.33 2.81
N GLY A 188 -23.15 -9.21 3.76
CA GLY A 188 -22.94 -9.50 5.17
C GLY A 188 -21.97 -8.55 5.87
N LEU A 189 -21.55 -7.47 5.21
CA LEU A 189 -20.64 -6.48 5.76
C LEU A 189 -21.28 -5.09 5.80
N ASN A 190 -21.75 -4.57 4.66
CA ASN A 190 -22.38 -3.25 4.57
C ASN A 190 -23.59 -3.21 3.61
N ASP A 191 -24.09 -4.35 3.17
CA ASP A 191 -25.30 -4.48 2.34
C ASP A 191 -26.56 -3.86 2.98
N HIS A 192 -26.71 -3.95 4.30
CA HIS A 192 -27.78 -3.26 5.03
C HIS A 192 -27.69 -1.73 4.96
N GLN A 193 -26.55 -1.14 4.57
CA GLN A 193 -26.39 0.31 4.39
C GLN A 193 -26.99 0.81 3.08
N ILE A 194 -27.38 -0.08 2.14
CA ILE A 194 -27.93 0.32 0.84
C ILE A 194 -29.15 1.22 1.01
N LEU A 195 -30.19 0.76 1.73
CA LEU A 195 -31.41 1.55 1.93
C LEU A 195 -31.16 2.88 2.67
N PRO A 196 -30.37 2.94 3.76
CA PRO A 196 -29.94 4.21 4.37
C PRO A 196 -29.31 5.19 3.37
N PHE A 197 -28.46 4.72 2.48
CA PHE A 197 -27.88 5.56 1.42
C PHE A 197 -28.92 6.02 0.39
N ILE A 198 -29.94 5.22 0.07
CA ILE A 198 -31.07 5.68 -0.75
C ILE A 198 -31.82 6.80 -0.02
N GLU A 199 -32.14 6.65 1.27
CA GLU A 199 -32.82 7.69 2.06
C GLU A 199 -32.06 9.01 2.06
N MET A 200 -30.72 8.95 2.14
CA MET A 200 -29.88 10.15 2.09
C MET A 200 -30.15 10.99 0.83
N THR A 201 -30.47 10.35 -0.30
CA THR A 201 -30.75 11.04 -1.57
C THR A 201 -32.15 11.69 -1.63
N ARG A 202 -33.01 11.49 -0.62
CA ARG A 202 -34.35 12.11 -0.57
C ARG A 202 -34.26 13.63 -0.60
N ASP A 203 -33.54 14.19 0.36
CA ASP A 203 -33.48 15.64 0.59
C ASP A 203 -32.18 16.29 0.10
N GLN A 204 -31.20 15.47 -0.26
CA GLN A 204 -29.86 15.91 -0.66
C GLN A 204 -29.62 15.68 -2.15
N ASP A 205 -29.16 16.72 -2.85
CA ASP A 205 -28.68 16.62 -4.24
C ASP A 205 -27.29 15.97 -4.25
N VAL A 206 -27.28 14.65 -4.11
CA VAL A 206 -26.09 13.79 -4.11
C VAL A 206 -26.34 12.55 -4.94
N GLU A 207 -25.34 12.13 -5.70
CA GLU A 207 -25.37 10.85 -6.43
C GLU A 207 -24.63 9.79 -5.62
N VAL A 208 -25.36 8.86 -5.01
CA VAL A 208 -24.75 7.70 -4.32
C VAL A 208 -24.55 6.57 -5.32
N ARG A 209 -23.32 6.05 -5.40
CA ARG A 209 -22.95 5.00 -6.34
C ARG A 209 -22.49 3.74 -5.63
N PHE A 210 -23.22 2.66 -5.86
CA PHE A 210 -22.83 1.34 -5.41
C PHE A 210 -21.91 0.68 -6.43
N ILE A 211 -20.80 0.15 -5.96
CA ILE A 211 -19.78 -0.52 -6.76
C ILE A 211 -19.80 -1.99 -6.37
N GLU A 212 -19.92 -2.86 -7.37
CA GLU A 212 -19.76 -4.30 -7.14
C GLU A 212 -18.36 -4.57 -6.59
N TYR A 213 -18.28 -5.27 -5.47
CA TYR A 213 -17.01 -5.73 -4.93
C TYR A 213 -16.27 -6.50 -6.05
N MET A 214 -14.96 -6.24 -6.23
CA MET A 214 -14.14 -6.86 -7.27
C MET A 214 -12.94 -7.61 -6.69
N PRO A 215 -12.44 -8.65 -7.37
CA PRO A 215 -11.18 -9.28 -7.03
C PRO A 215 -10.01 -8.30 -7.21
N PHE A 216 -9.19 -8.19 -6.18
CA PHE A 216 -7.90 -7.51 -6.24
C PHE A 216 -6.89 -8.36 -5.45
N GLY A 217 -5.68 -8.58 -5.97
CA GLY A 217 -4.61 -9.22 -5.19
C GLY A 217 -4.48 -8.68 -3.75
N GLY A 218 -4.53 -9.56 -2.76
CA GLY A 218 -4.43 -9.18 -1.34
C GLY A 218 -5.73 -8.71 -0.68
N ASN A 219 -6.87 -8.53 -1.38
CA ASN A 219 -8.14 -8.14 -0.74
C ASN A 219 -8.97 -9.33 -0.20
N LYS A 220 -8.42 -10.55 -0.21
CA LYS A 220 -9.12 -11.79 0.20
C LYS A 220 -10.50 -11.89 -0.45
N TRP A 221 -10.55 -11.66 -1.76
CA TRP A 221 -11.74 -11.75 -2.60
C TRP A 221 -12.55 -13.03 -2.32
N SER A 222 -13.88 -12.89 -2.36
CA SER A 222 -14.79 -14.03 -2.28
C SER A 222 -16.05 -13.69 -3.06
N GLU A 223 -16.41 -14.55 -4.01
CA GLU A 223 -17.66 -14.45 -4.75
C GLU A 223 -18.89 -14.39 -3.84
N LYS A 224 -18.85 -15.09 -2.69
CA LYS A 224 -19.92 -15.06 -1.67
C LYS A 224 -20.15 -13.67 -1.08
N LYS A 225 -19.12 -12.81 -1.08
CA LYS A 225 -19.22 -11.42 -0.61
C LYS A 225 -19.68 -10.46 -1.70
N MET A 226 -19.70 -10.89 -2.96
CA MET A 226 -20.19 -10.08 -4.06
C MET A 226 -21.69 -9.87 -3.94
N LEU A 227 -22.11 -8.63 -4.16
CA LEU A 227 -23.52 -8.27 -4.26
C LEU A 227 -23.78 -7.75 -5.68
N PRO A 228 -24.42 -8.53 -6.56
CA PRO A 228 -24.74 -8.14 -7.92
C PRO A 228 -25.64 -6.91 -7.99
N TYR A 229 -25.50 -6.12 -9.06
CA TYR A 229 -26.38 -5.00 -9.38
C TYR A 229 -27.88 -5.33 -9.28
N THR A 230 -28.31 -6.45 -9.86
CA THR A 230 -29.73 -6.85 -9.87
C THR A 230 -30.27 -7.04 -8.47
N GLU A 231 -29.48 -7.68 -7.60
CA GLU A 231 -29.86 -7.91 -6.22
C GLU A 231 -29.91 -6.62 -5.40
N MET A 232 -28.95 -5.70 -5.60
CA MET A 232 -29.01 -4.37 -4.99
C MET A 232 -30.27 -3.63 -5.43
N LEU A 233 -30.63 -3.69 -6.71
CA LEU A 233 -31.83 -3.05 -7.24
C LEU A 233 -33.10 -3.68 -6.69
N ASP A 234 -33.16 -5.01 -6.60
CA ASP A 234 -34.31 -5.74 -6.06
C ASP A 234 -34.51 -5.40 -4.58
N LEU A 235 -33.44 -5.33 -3.80
CA LEU A 235 -33.48 -4.85 -2.41
C LEU A 235 -34.07 -3.44 -2.32
N ILE A 236 -33.66 -2.53 -3.19
CA ILE A 236 -34.18 -1.16 -3.21
C ILE A 236 -35.67 -1.14 -3.58
N ARG A 237 -36.07 -1.95 -4.56
CA ARG A 237 -37.46 -2.06 -5.02
C ARG A 237 -38.42 -2.59 -3.96
N THR A 238 -37.94 -3.34 -2.97
CA THR A 238 -38.79 -3.76 -1.83
C THR A 238 -39.39 -2.57 -1.08
N LYS A 239 -38.64 -1.46 -0.99
CA LYS A 239 -39.09 -0.21 -0.33
C LYS A 239 -39.50 0.87 -1.33
N TYR A 240 -38.87 0.89 -2.50
CA TYR A 240 -39.06 1.90 -3.55
C TYR A 240 -39.39 1.24 -4.90
N PRO A 241 -40.59 0.65 -5.04
CA PRO A 241 -40.97 -0.06 -6.26
C PRO A 241 -41.04 0.84 -7.50
N SER A 242 -41.22 2.15 -7.30
CA SER A 242 -41.29 3.16 -8.37
C SER A 242 -39.93 3.70 -8.83
N ILE A 243 -38.80 3.18 -8.31
CA ILE A 243 -37.47 3.62 -8.75
C ILE A 243 -37.30 3.38 -10.26
N GLU A 244 -36.86 4.41 -10.99
CA GLU A 244 -36.76 4.38 -12.44
C GLU A 244 -35.34 4.67 -12.92
N GLN A 245 -34.98 4.11 -14.08
CA GLN A 245 -33.67 4.29 -14.67
C GLN A 245 -33.63 5.59 -15.47
N LEU A 246 -32.61 6.40 -15.22
CA LEU A 246 -32.34 7.61 -16.01
C LEU A 246 -31.52 7.27 -17.26
N LYS A 247 -31.75 8.04 -18.33
CA LYS A 247 -30.96 7.92 -19.57
C LYS A 247 -29.51 8.37 -19.29
N GLY A 248 -28.57 7.44 -19.42
CA GLY A 248 -27.14 7.70 -19.22
C GLY A 248 -26.49 8.43 -20.38
N GLY A 249 -25.34 9.06 -20.11
CA GLY A 249 -24.44 9.61 -21.14
C GLY A 249 -23.65 8.52 -21.88
N LYS A 250 -23.06 8.89 -23.03
CA LYS A 250 -22.34 7.96 -23.94
C LYS A 250 -21.29 7.10 -23.23
N ASN A 251 -20.52 7.69 -22.31
CA ASN A 251 -19.38 7.05 -21.64
C ASN A 251 -19.63 6.82 -20.14
N ASP A 252 -20.89 6.83 -19.69
CA ASP A 252 -21.21 6.67 -18.27
C ASP A 252 -20.88 5.27 -17.77
N THR A 253 -20.14 5.22 -16.65
CA THR A 253 -19.72 3.96 -16.03
C THR A 253 -20.78 3.37 -15.12
N SER A 254 -21.74 4.17 -14.71
CA SER A 254 -22.81 3.78 -13.79
C SER A 254 -24.15 3.79 -14.50
N LYS A 255 -24.98 2.79 -14.19
CA LYS A 255 -26.42 2.82 -14.50
C LYS A 255 -27.10 3.70 -13.46
N THR A 256 -27.57 4.88 -13.85
CA THR A 256 -28.17 5.86 -12.94
C THR A 256 -29.68 5.64 -12.85
N TRP A 257 -30.19 5.70 -11.63
CA TRP A 257 -31.58 5.54 -11.24
C TRP A 257 -31.99 6.68 -10.32
N GLN A 258 -33.29 6.92 -10.23
CA GLN A 258 -33.86 7.90 -9.32
C GLN A 258 -35.19 7.39 -8.76
N VAL A 259 -35.40 7.65 -7.47
CA VAL A 259 -36.71 7.44 -6.85
C VAL A 259 -37.54 8.69 -7.12
N PRO A 260 -38.76 8.59 -7.68
CA PRO A 260 -39.61 9.75 -7.92
C PRO A 260 -39.81 10.59 -6.64
N GLY A 261 -39.60 11.90 -6.76
CA GLY A 261 -39.69 12.85 -5.64
C GLY A 261 -38.39 13.04 -4.83
N PHE A 262 -37.36 12.20 -5.05
CA PHE A 262 -36.05 12.38 -4.39
C PHE A 262 -35.21 13.38 -5.19
N LYS A 263 -34.45 14.23 -4.49
CA LYS A 263 -33.57 15.21 -5.13
C LYS A 263 -32.33 14.57 -5.74
N GLY A 264 -31.73 13.63 -5.03
CA GLY A 264 -30.50 12.94 -5.42
C GLY A 264 -30.74 11.76 -6.36
N LYS A 265 -29.65 11.05 -6.65
CA LYS A 265 -29.62 9.94 -7.63
C LYS A 265 -28.85 8.75 -7.08
N VAL A 266 -29.13 7.59 -7.66
CA VAL A 266 -28.47 6.33 -7.29
C VAL A 266 -27.82 5.74 -8.52
N GLY A 267 -26.53 5.42 -8.47
CA GLY A 267 -25.82 4.80 -9.59
C GLY A 267 -25.30 3.42 -9.23
N PHE A 268 -25.26 2.52 -10.21
CA PHE A 268 -24.66 1.20 -10.04
C PHE A 268 -23.49 1.03 -11.00
N ILE A 269 -22.30 0.81 -10.45
CA ILE A 269 -21.08 0.49 -11.21
C ILE A 269 -20.99 -1.04 -11.26
N THR A 270 -21.45 -1.59 -12.38
CA THR A 270 -21.57 -3.03 -12.64
C THR A 270 -20.26 -3.64 -13.12
N SER A 271 -19.21 -3.50 -12.31
CA SER A 271 -17.85 -3.85 -12.73
C SER A 271 -17.61 -5.33 -12.99
N MET A 272 -18.45 -6.22 -12.45
CA MET A 272 -18.35 -7.67 -12.61
C MET A 272 -19.47 -8.24 -13.50
N THR A 273 -20.69 -7.70 -13.40
CA THR A 273 -21.86 -8.30 -14.07
C THR A 273 -22.15 -7.72 -15.46
N HIS A 274 -21.89 -6.42 -15.68
CA HIS A 274 -22.22 -5.75 -16.95
C HIS A 274 -21.15 -4.73 -17.33
N ASN A 275 -20.27 -5.12 -18.24
CA ASN A 275 -19.07 -4.36 -18.55
C ASN A 275 -19.36 -3.10 -19.39
N PHE A 276 -18.83 -1.95 -18.98
CA PHE A 276 -18.90 -0.67 -19.72
C PHE A 276 -17.69 -0.44 -20.67
N CYS A 277 -16.93 -1.48 -20.99
CA CYS A 277 -15.67 -1.32 -21.72
C CYS A 277 -15.86 -0.74 -23.13
N GLY A 278 -16.99 -1.01 -23.79
CA GLY A 278 -17.27 -0.54 -25.15
C GLY A 278 -17.26 0.98 -25.34
N THR A 279 -17.49 1.75 -24.26
CA THR A 279 -17.51 3.22 -24.28
C THR A 279 -16.46 3.82 -23.33
N CYS A 280 -15.49 3.03 -22.89
CA CYS A 280 -14.48 3.47 -21.93
C CYS A 280 -13.49 4.46 -22.57
N ASN A 281 -13.52 5.70 -22.10
CA ASN A 281 -12.66 6.83 -22.52
C ASN A 281 -11.52 7.15 -21.51
N ARG A 282 -11.22 6.23 -20.58
CA ARG A 282 -10.33 6.50 -19.44
C ARG A 282 -8.90 6.04 -19.67
N LEU A 283 -7.96 6.89 -19.30
CA LEU A 283 -6.53 6.59 -19.12
C LEU A 283 -6.13 6.88 -17.68
N ARG A 284 -5.08 6.22 -17.20
CA ARG A 284 -4.58 6.39 -15.84
C ARG A 284 -3.07 6.51 -15.80
N ILE A 285 -2.58 7.48 -15.03
CA ILE A 285 -1.17 7.59 -14.63
C ILE A 285 -1.08 7.23 -13.16
N THR A 286 -0.19 6.31 -12.81
CA THR A 286 0.12 5.93 -11.43
C THR A 286 1.09 6.92 -10.79
N SER A 287 1.31 6.84 -9.48
CA SER A 287 2.09 7.83 -8.72
C SER A 287 3.59 7.79 -9.02
N ASP A 288 4.06 6.62 -9.46
CA ASP A 288 5.37 6.34 -10.02
C ASP A 288 5.48 6.64 -11.53
N GLY A 289 4.39 7.12 -12.15
CA GLY A 289 4.37 7.64 -13.52
C GLY A 289 4.22 6.60 -14.62
N ASN A 290 3.70 5.41 -14.30
CA ASN A 290 3.29 4.42 -15.30
C ASN A 290 1.92 4.74 -15.91
N LEU A 291 1.83 4.64 -17.24
CA LEU A 291 0.58 4.75 -17.99
C LEU A 291 -0.14 3.39 -18.01
N LYS A 292 -1.37 3.39 -17.51
CA LYS A 292 -2.34 2.29 -17.58
C LYS A 292 -3.51 2.67 -18.48
N VAL A 293 -3.66 1.96 -19.60
CA VAL A 293 -4.80 2.13 -20.53
C VAL A 293 -6.04 1.33 -20.10
N CYS A 294 -5.86 0.38 -19.19
CA CYS A 294 -6.91 -0.43 -18.58
C CYS A 294 -6.57 -0.67 -17.11
N LEU A 295 -7.59 -0.90 -16.28
CA LEU A 295 -7.38 -1.27 -14.87
C LEU A 295 -6.71 -2.66 -14.73
N HIS A 296 -6.91 -3.54 -15.70
CA HIS A 296 -6.55 -4.97 -15.66
C HIS A 296 -5.59 -5.39 -16.79
N GLY A 297 -4.77 -4.47 -17.30
CA GLY A 297 -3.75 -4.78 -18.31
C GLY A 297 -2.35 -4.83 -17.71
N ASN A 298 -1.55 -5.83 -18.08
CA ASN A 298 -0.15 -5.97 -17.63
C ASN A 298 0.83 -5.06 -18.39
N ALA A 299 0.43 -4.52 -19.54
CA ALA A 299 1.27 -3.65 -20.34
C ALA A 299 1.24 -2.22 -19.77
N GLU A 300 2.29 -1.87 -19.03
CA GLU A 300 2.53 -0.54 -18.49
C GLU A 300 3.72 0.10 -19.21
N VAL A 301 3.68 1.42 -19.33
CA VAL A 301 4.79 2.21 -19.87
C VAL A 301 5.14 3.29 -18.86
N SER A 302 6.41 3.35 -18.44
CA SER A 302 6.90 4.38 -17.54
C SER A 302 7.09 5.71 -18.28
N LEU A 303 6.14 6.64 -18.12
CA LEU A 303 6.28 8.00 -18.64
C LEU A 303 7.29 8.80 -17.82
N ARG A 304 7.43 8.49 -16.52
CA ARG A 304 8.42 9.11 -15.62
C ARG A 304 9.84 8.91 -16.12
N ASP A 305 10.22 7.67 -16.41
CA ASP A 305 11.61 7.37 -16.79
C ASP A 305 11.97 8.00 -18.13
N MET A 306 11.01 8.04 -19.06
CA MET A 306 11.17 8.77 -20.33
C MET A 306 11.33 10.28 -20.12
N LEU A 307 10.59 10.88 -19.19
CA LEU A 307 10.76 12.29 -18.86
C LEU A 307 12.15 12.58 -18.29
N ARG A 308 12.69 11.68 -17.45
CA ARG A 308 13.95 11.90 -16.74
C ARG A 308 15.20 11.41 -17.46
N LYS A 309 15.06 10.70 -18.58
CA LYS A 309 16.17 10.15 -19.38
C LYS A 309 17.26 11.18 -19.70
N ASP A 310 16.86 12.41 -20.02
CA ASP A 310 17.78 13.50 -20.40
C ASP A 310 18.19 14.40 -19.21
N HIS A 311 17.86 13.98 -17.99
CA HIS A 311 18.11 14.71 -16.75
C HIS A 311 18.72 13.76 -15.70
N ASP A 312 19.70 12.93 -16.12
CA ASP A 312 20.41 11.96 -15.28
C ASP A 312 19.50 11.02 -14.47
N ASN A 313 18.27 10.77 -14.96
CA ASN A 313 17.22 10.05 -14.23
C ASN A 313 16.82 10.69 -12.89
N GLU A 314 17.09 11.98 -12.71
CA GLU A 314 16.73 12.75 -11.53
C GLU A 314 15.35 13.41 -11.66
N PRO A 315 14.59 13.54 -10.55
CA PRO A 315 13.30 14.22 -10.55
C PRO A 315 13.40 15.66 -11.04
N MET A 316 12.44 16.07 -11.87
CA MET A 316 12.37 17.45 -12.36
C MET A 316 11.74 18.36 -11.31
N ASP A 317 12.44 19.43 -10.91
CA ASP A 317 11.89 20.51 -10.10
C ASP A 317 11.27 21.63 -10.96
N GLU A 318 10.76 22.67 -10.32
CA GLU A 318 10.14 23.80 -11.04
C GLU A 318 11.16 24.57 -11.89
N ALA A 319 12.42 24.66 -11.46
CA ALA A 319 13.47 25.36 -12.20
C ALA A 319 13.87 24.59 -13.47
N ALA A 320 14.09 23.27 -13.34
CA ALA A 320 14.32 22.38 -14.47
C ALA A 320 13.15 22.40 -15.45
N PHE A 321 11.91 22.39 -14.94
CA PHE A 321 10.72 22.50 -15.78
C PHE A 321 10.60 23.85 -16.48
N GLU A 322 10.80 24.97 -15.78
CA GLU A 322 10.69 26.29 -16.40
C GLU A 322 11.81 26.54 -17.39
N ALA A 323 13.03 26.06 -17.13
CA ALA A 323 14.12 26.07 -18.10
C ALA A 323 13.71 25.33 -19.39
N LEU A 324 13.14 24.12 -19.27
CA LEU A 324 12.65 23.35 -20.41
C LEU A 324 11.50 24.04 -21.14
N ARG A 325 10.57 24.63 -20.39
CA ARG A 325 9.44 25.38 -20.95
C ARG A 325 9.89 26.65 -21.68
N GLN A 326 10.88 27.37 -21.18
CA GLN A 326 11.42 28.55 -21.84
C GLN A 326 12.15 28.20 -23.13
N ILE A 327 12.95 27.11 -23.13
CA ILE A 327 13.56 26.56 -24.35
C ILE A 327 12.48 26.26 -25.42
N GLU A 328 11.34 25.69 -25.02
CA GLU A 328 10.21 25.42 -25.93
C GLU A 328 9.52 26.70 -26.42
N LEU A 329 9.28 27.67 -25.53
CA LEU A 329 8.69 28.96 -25.91
C LEU A 329 9.58 29.75 -26.87
N ASP A 330 10.89 29.69 -26.69
CA ASP A 330 11.86 30.37 -27.53
C ASP A 330 12.00 29.68 -28.91
N ARG A 331 11.92 28.35 -28.96
CA ARG A 331 11.81 27.59 -30.22
C ARG A 331 10.53 27.90 -30.99
N ARG A 332 9.38 27.98 -30.31
CA ARG A 332 8.10 28.36 -30.95
C ARG A 332 8.08 29.79 -31.48
N LYS A 333 8.90 30.69 -30.94
CA LYS A 333 9.07 32.05 -31.46
C LYS A 333 9.98 32.11 -32.67
N GLN A 334 10.89 31.15 -32.86
CA GLN A 334 11.78 31.07 -34.02
C GLN A 334 11.09 30.46 -35.26
N ASP A 335 10.23 29.46 -35.12
CA ASP A 335 9.65 28.70 -36.25
C ASP A 335 8.35 29.28 -36.83
N GLY A 336 8.40 30.53 -37.30
CA GLY A 336 7.36 31.09 -38.16
C GLY A 336 7.32 30.39 -39.54
N PHE A 337 6.56 29.29 -39.67
CA PHE A 337 6.22 28.57 -40.92
C PHE A 337 7.39 28.07 -41.80
N ARG A 338 7.86 26.83 -41.55
CA ARG A 338 8.00 25.71 -42.52
C ARG A 338 8.69 24.53 -41.82
N PHE A 339 8.02 23.38 -41.80
CA PHE A 339 8.57 22.12 -41.30
C PHE A 339 9.53 21.56 -42.34
N ASP A 340 10.82 21.58 -42.03
CA ASP A 340 11.81 20.57 -42.40
C ASP A 340 12.67 20.32 -41.15
N GLY A 341 12.99 19.06 -40.87
CA GLY A 341 13.25 18.55 -39.53
C GLY A 341 14.55 18.97 -38.81
N GLU A 342 14.67 18.42 -37.59
CA GLU A 342 15.85 18.35 -36.70
C GLU A 342 16.14 19.64 -35.89
N GLU A 343 16.30 19.67 -34.56
CA GLU A 343 16.77 18.66 -33.59
C GLU A 343 16.50 19.16 -32.15
N GLY A 344 15.88 18.34 -31.29
CA GLY A 344 16.06 18.45 -29.83
C GLY A 344 14.86 18.15 -28.94
N TRP A 345 13.69 18.77 -29.11
CA TRP A 345 12.56 18.61 -28.14
C TRP A 345 11.16 18.40 -28.75
N ILE A 346 10.92 18.79 -30.00
CA ILE A 346 9.78 18.26 -30.79
C ILE A 346 9.86 16.73 -30.87
N SER A 347 11.07 16.17 -30.81
CA SER A 347 11.33 14.73 -30.76
C SER A 347 10.82 14.07 -29.46
N LYS A 348 10.99 14.69 -28.29
CA LYS A 348 10.64 14.07 -27.00
C LYS A 348 9.15 14.08 -26.70
N GLU A 349 8.47 15.20 -26.98
CA GLU A 349 7.01 15.23 -26.90
C GLU A 349 6.42 14.20 -27.86
N ARG A 350 6.96 14.12 -29.09
CA ARG A 350 6.53 13.13 -30.07
C ARG A 350 6.83 11.69 -29.66
N GLU A 351 8.00 11.40 -29.09
CA GLU A 351 8.36 10.08 -28.56
C GLU A 351 7.40 9.66 -27.45
N LEU A 352 7.10 10.55 -26.50
CA LEU A 352 6.08 10.31 -25.46
C LEU A 352 4.71 10.03 -26.10
N LEU A 353 4.30 10.83 -27.08
CA LEU A 353 3.02 10.67 -27.78
C LEU A 353 2.95 9.36 -28.58
N ASP A 354 4.02 8.97 -29.25
CA ASP A 354 4.11 7.72 -30.01
C ASP A 354 3.94 6.51 -29.08
N ILE A 355 4.61 6.54 -27.92
CA ILE A 355 4.51 5.49 -26.90
C ILE A 355 3.11 5.47 -26.26
N ILE A 356 2.55 6.64 -25.92
CA ILE A 356 1.17 6.76 -25.42
C ILE A 356 0.21 6.19 -26.45
N GLY A 357 0.35 6.57 -27.72
CA GLY A 357 -0.46 6.09 -28.84
C GLY A 357 -0.38 4.59 -29.03
N ALA A 358 0.83 4.02 -28.97
CA ALA A 358 1.03 2.57 -29.02
C ALA A 358 0.34 1.86 -27.84
N ALA A 359 0.42 2.42 -26.63
CA ALA A 359 -0.27 1.88 -25.46
C ALA A 359 -1.80 1.96 -25.63
N VAL A 360 -2.33 3.11 -26.07
CA VAL A 360 -3.77 3.32 -26.28
C VAL A 360 -4.32 2.37 -27.35
N LYS A 361 -3.61 2.19 -28.46
CA LYS A 361 -3.98 1.26 -29.55
C LYS A 361 -4.01 -0.21 -29.11
N ARG A 362 -3.25 -0.59 -28.06
CA ARG A 362 -3.28 -1.95 -27.45
C ARG A 362 -4.46 -2.16 -26.49
N LYS A 363 -5.29 -1.14 -26.23
CA LYS A 363 -6.43 -1.27 -25.32
C LYS A 363 -7.48 -2.23 -25.90
N LYS A 364 -7.75 -3.32 -25.18
CA LYS A 364 -8.74 -4.33 -25.58
C LYS A 364 -10.18 -3.77 -25.63
N ALA A 365 -11.04 -4.37 -26.47
CA ALA A 365 -12.46 -4.03 -26.55
C ALA A 365 -13.20 -4.25 -25.21
N LYS A 366 -12.88 -5.36 -24.54
CA LYS A 366 -13.44 -5.80 -23.26
C LYS A 366 -12.30 -6.22 -22.32
N HIS A 367 -12.50 -6.12 -21.01
CA HIS A 367 -11.52 -6.61 -20.04
C HIS A 367 -11.46 -8.16 -20.05
N ALA A 368 -10.34 -8.73 -19.61
CA ALA A 368 -10.15 -10.19 -19.57
C ALA A 368 -11.01 -10.84 -18.47
N GLY A 369 -11.46 -12.08 -18.69
CA GLY A 369 -12.40 -12.79 -17.81
C GLY A 369 -11.94 -12.97 -16.35
N MET A 370 -12.90 -13.22 -15.45
CA MET A 370 -12.74 -13.19 -13.99
C MET A 370 -11.54 -13.98 -13.44
N GLY A 371 -11.22 -15.14 -14.01
CA GLY A 371 -10.12 -16.00 -13.53
C GLY A 371 -8.72 -15.39 -13.63
N GLN A 372 -8.52 -14.36 -14.47
CA GLN A 372 -7.25 -13.63 -14.52
C GLN A 372 -7.17 -12.54 -13.43
N LEU A 373 -8.29 -11.98 -12.98
CA LEU A 373 -8.33 -10.85 -12.06
C LEU A 373 -7.92 -11.22 -10.63
N GLU A 374 -8.26 -12.44 -10.19
CA GLU A 374 -7.93 -12.94 -8.84
C GLU A 374 -6.42 -13.11 -8.63
N ASN A 375 -5.72 -13.49 -9.70
CA ASN A 375 -4.28 -13.74 -9.69
C ASN A 375 -3.46 -12.54 -10.14
N MET A 376 -4.12 -11.48 -10.64
CA MET A 376 -3.44 -10.21 -10.86
C MET A 376 -3.06 -9.62 -9.51
N GLN A 377 -1.76 -9.38 -9.33
CA GLN A 377 -1.31 -8.56 -8.21
C GLN A 377 -2.12 -7.26 -8.24
N ASN A 378 -2.85 -6.99 -7.16
CA ASN A 378 -3.30 -5.63 -6.91
C ASN A 378 -2.00 -4.87 -6.79
N ARG A 379 -1.66 -4.15 -7.84
CA ARG A 379 -0.93 -2.92 -7.67
C ARG A 379 -2.00 -2.01 -7.06
N PRO A 380 -2.01 -1.73 -5.74
CA PRO A 380 -2.41 -0.39 -5.34
C PRO A 380 -1.57 0.60 -6.18
N MET A 381 -1.82 1.91 -6.15
CA MET A 381 -0.92 2.83 -6.87
C MET A 381 0.50 2.83 -6.24
N ILE A 382 1.19 1.70 -6.18
CA ILE A 382 2.29 1.27 -5.32
C ILE A 382 2.86 -0.01 -6.00
N LEU A 383 3.80 0.22 -6.94
CA LEU A 383 4.82 -0.60 -7.69
C LEU A 383 4.86 -2.16 -7.58
N ILE A 384 5.42 -2.98 -8.51
CA ILE A 384 6.66 -2.95 -9.33
C ILE A 384 6.46 -3.73 -10.67
N ASP A 385 7.13 -3.31 -11.75
CA ASP A 385 7.64 -4.22 -12.80
C ASP A 385 9.08 -3.82 -13.18
N SER A 386 10.00 -4.77 -13.17
CA SER A 386 11.37 -4.63 -13.68
C SER A 386 11.42 -5.20 -15.11
N LEU A 387 11.59 -4.34 -16.11
CA LEU A 387 11.76 -4.74 -17.51
C LEU A 387 13.12 -5.42 -17.72
N THR A 388 13.07 -6.63 -18.26
CA THR A 388 14.22 -7.41 -18.76
C THR A 388 14.68 -6.90 -20.13
N GLY A 389 15.95 -6.53 -20.26
CA GLY A 389 16.68 -6.44 -21.54
C GLY A 389 17.50 -7.72 -21.77
N SER A 390 17.58 -8.15 -23.02
CA SER A 390 18.11 -9.45 -23.48
C SER A 390 19.64 -9.52 -23.64
N GLU A 391 20.15 -10.75 -23.51
CA GLU A 391 21.35 -11.37 -24.10
C GLU A 391 22.77 -10.89 -23.71
N ALA A 392 23.57 -11.82 -23.14
CA ALA A 392 24.70 -12.46 -23.82
C ALA A 392 25.36 -13.54 -22.93
N SER A 393 25.81 -14.61 -23.59
CA SER A 393 26.41 -15.85 -23.08
C SER A 393 27.77 -15.71 -22.38
N GLY A 394 28.02 -16.54 -21.35
CA GLY A 394 29.36 -16.82 -20.82
C GLY A 394 29.35 -17.75 -19.60
N GLU A 395 29.93 -18.94 -19.75
CA GLU A 395 30.16 -19.91 -18.67
C GLU A 395 31.28 -19.46 -17.70
N ALA A 396 31.11 -19.66 -16.38
CA ALA A 396 32.05 -20.35 -15.47
C ALA A 396 31.92 -20.01 -13.95
N GLN A 397 32.12 -21.07 -13.14
CA GLN A 397 32.48 -21.15 -11.71
C GLN A 397 31.43 -20.85 -10.60
N THR A 398 31.04 -21.92 -9.89
CA THR A 398 30.02 -21.96 -8.83
C THR A 398 30.50 -21.43 -7.48
N LYS A 399 30.16 -20.17 -7.18
CA LYS A 399 30.09 -19.62 -5.82
C LYS A 399 28.83 -20.12 -5.07
N PRO A 400 28.79 -20.13 -3.72
CA PRO A 400 27.59 -20.48 -2.97
C PRO A 400 26.44 -19.56 -3.38
N LYS A 401 25.40 -20.17 -3.97
CA LYS A 401 24.25 -19.46 -4.54
C LYS A 401 23.35 -19.00 -3.39
N LEU A 402 23.14 -17.69 -3.26
CA LEU A 402 22.20 -17.15 -2.27
C LEU A 402 20.80 -17.67 -2.59
N THR A 403 20.23 -18.49 -1.70
CA THR A 403 18.94 -19.16 -1.95
C THR A 403 17.75 -18.21 -1.89
N HIS A 404 17.89 -17.11 -1.17
CA HIS A 404 16.86 -16.08 -0.99
C HIS A 404 16.97 -14.94 -2.00
N VAL A 405 17.76 -15.11 -3.07
CA VAL A 405 18.05 -14.05 -4.02
C VAL A 405 17.92 -14.60 -5.44
N THR A 406 17.21 -13.90 -6.31
CA THR A 406 17.15 -14.25 -7.74
C THR A 406 18.52 -14.01 -8.40
N SER A 407 18.72 -14.50 -9.62
CA SER A 407 19.93 -14.19 -10.40
C SER A 407 20.12 -12.68 -10.67
N SER A 408 19.08 -11.86 -10.48
CA SER A 408 19.10 -10.39 -10.58
C SER A 408 19.34 -9.66 -9.26
N GLY A 409 19.50 -10.37 -8.13
CA GLY A 409 19.78 -9.72 -6.83
C GLY A 409 18.55 -9.40 -5.97
N GLU A 410 17.34 -9.79 -6.40
CA GLU A 410 16.08 -9.50 -5.69
C GLU A 410 15.77 -10.54 -4.60
N ALA A 411 15.28 -10.09 -3.45
CA ALA A 411 14.95 -10.97 -2.33
C ALA A 411 13.68 -11.79 -2.63
N ARG A 412 13.81 -13.12 -2.68
CA ARG A 412 12.74 -14.07 -2.98
C ARG A 412 12.56 -15.07 -1.85
N MET A 413 11.30 -15.39 -1.52
CA MET A 413 11.00 -16.49 -0.61
C MET A 413 11.39 -17.84 -1.24
N VAL A 414 12.13 -18.65 -0.50
CA VAL A 414 12.53 -19.99 -0.94
C VAL A 414 11.31 -20.90 -0.87
N ASP A 415 10.90 -21.50 -1.99
CA ASP A 415 9.84 -22.50 -1.99
C ASP A 415 10.27 -23.74 -1.19
N VAL A 416 9.38 -24.17 -0.28
CA VAL A 416 9.55 -25.34 0.57
C VAL A 416 8.50 -26.42 0.31
N GLY A 417 7.54 -26.19 -0.60
CA GLY A 417 6.39 -27.07 -0.85
C GLY A 417 6.77 -28.45 -1.38
N GLY A 418 7.93 -28.60 -2.03
CA GLY A 418 8.46 -29.88 -2.51
C GLY A 418 9.46 -30.59 -1.58
N LYS A 419 9.67 -30.09 -0.34
CA LYS A 419 10.65 -30.66 0.59
C LYS A 419 9.98 -31.58 1.60
N GLU A 420 10.64 -32.69 1.94
CA GLU A 420 10.14 -33.62 2.96
C GLU A 420 10.15 -33.03 4.37
N ASN A 421 9.07 -33.27 5.10
CA ASN A 421 8.98 -32.94 6.52
C ASN A 421 9.92 -33.82 7.32
N THR A 422 10.81 -33.19 8.09
CA THR A 422 11.76 -33.91 8.93
C THR A 422 11.94 -33.13 10.24
N LYS A 423 12.38 -33.82 11.31
CA LYS A 423 12.64 -33.14 12.59
C LYS A 423 13.75 -32.10 12.40
N ARG A 424 13.55 -30.91 12.97
CA ARG A 424 14.49 -29.78 12.91
C ARG A 424 14.75 -29.30 14.31
N ILE A 425 16.01 -29.03 14.62
CA ILE A 425 16.43 -28.47 15.90
C ILE A 425 17.42 -27.35 15.60
N ALA A 426 17.28 -26.22 16.28
CA ALA A 426 18.28 -25.16 16.30
C ALA A 426 18.51 -24.66 17.72
N ILE A 427 19.77 -24.38 18.06
CA ILE A 427 20.17 -23.76 19.31
C ILE A 427 20.87 -22.45 18.98
N ALA A 428 20.41 -21.34 19.57
CA ALA A 428 21.01 -20.02 19.42
C ALA A 428 21.41 -19.44 20.79
N HIS A 429 22.40 -18.57 20.77
CA HIS A 429 22.96 -17.93 21.96
C HIS A 429 23.02 -16.40 21.78
N ALA A 430 22.83 -15.66 22.87
CA ALA A 430 23.19 -14.24 22.99
C ALA A 430 23.63 -13.91 24.43
N THR A 431 24.41 -12.84 24.61
CA THR A 431 24.81 -12.35 25.95
C THR A 431 24.52 -10.86 26.08
N VAL A 432 23.95 -10.44 27.21
CA VAL A 432 23.84 -9.04 27.62
C VAL A 432 24.94 -8.75 28.64
N LEU A 433 25.89 -7.89 28.30
CA LEU A 433 26.94 -7.45 29.21
C LEU A 433 26.51 -6.16 29.91
N PHE A 434 26.62 -6.13 31.24
CA PHE A 434 26.40 -4.92 32.03
C PHE A 434 27.63 -4.01 31.98
N SER A 435 27.41 -2.70 31.98
CA SER A 435 28.48 -1.70 32.06
C SER A 435 28.82 -1.37 33.51
N ASN A 436 27.89 -1.55 34.45
CA ASN A 436 28.06 -1.31 35.89
C ASN A 436 27.40 -2.43 36.72
N PRO A 437 27.71 -2.56 38.03
CA PRO A 437 27.24 -3.71 38.84
C PRO A 437 25.77 -3.61 39.32
N GLU A 438 25.10 -2.47 39.10
CA GLU A 438 23.76 -2.21 39.64
C GLU A 438 22.67 -3.15 39.05
N PRO A 439 22.59 -3.41 37.73
CA PRO A 439 21.68 -4.41 37.18
C PRO A 439 21.86 -5.80 37.79
N LEU A 440 23.11 -6.22 38.00
CA LEU A 440 23.42 -7.53 38.56
C LEU A 440 22.83 -7.67 39.97
N GLN A 441 23.05 -6.66 40.82
CA GLN A 441 22.55 -6.63 42.18
C GLN A 441 21.01 -6.67 42.21
N LEU A 442 20.35 -5.82 41.41
CA LEU A 442 18.90 -5.76 41.36
C LEU A 442 18.26 -7.06 40.86
N ILE A 443 18.92 -7.78 39.95
CA ILE A 443 18.43 -9.08 39.48
C ILE A 443 18.66 -10.17 40.53
N LEU A 444 19.83 -10.20 41.19
CA LEU A 444 20.13 -11.16 42.26
C LEU A 444 19.18 -11.02 43.46
N GLU A 445 18.89 -9.79 43.86
CA GLU A 445 18.00 -9.48 44.97
C GLU A 445 16.52 -9.49 44.57
N ASN A 446 16.23 -9.58 43.27
CA ASN A 446 14.90 -9.47 42.67
C ASN A 446 14.15 -8.17 43.08
N THR A 447 14.89 -7.06 43.12
CA THR A 447 14.42 -5.73 43.56
C THR A 447 14.24 -4.75 42.38
N ASN A 448 14.36 -5.23 41.14
CA ASN A 448 14.10 -4.40 39.96
C ASN A 448 12.64 -3.92 39.95
N LYS A 449 12.43 -2.60 39.80
CA LYS A 449 11.11 -1.95 39.81
C LYS A 449 10.14 -2.48 38.75
N LYS A 450 10.65 -3.05 37.66
CA LYS A 450 9.84 -3.63 36.58
C LYS A 450 9.48 -5.11 36.82
N GLY A 451 9.99 -5.73 37.89
CA GLY A 451 9.73 -7.13 38.25
C GLY A 451 10.86 -8.09 37.89
N ASP A 452 10.56 -9.40 37.87
CA ASP A 452 11.53 -10.47 37.61
C ASP A 452 12.07 -10.39 36.17
N VAL A 453 13.29 -9.88 36.04
CA VAL A 453 13.96 -9.67 34.76
C VAL A 453 14.18 -11.00 34.03
N LEU A 454 14.60 -12.06 34.73
CA LEU A 454 14.95 -13.33 34.09
C LEU A 454 13.69 -14.08 33.64
N GLY A 455 12.64 -14.06 34.46
CA GLY A 455 11.33 -14.62 34.13
C GLY A 455 10.68 -13.92 32.95
N VAL A 456 10.64 -12.58 32.96
CA VAL A 456 10.04 -11.79 31.87
C VAL A 456 10.83 -11.95 30.57
N ALA A 457 12.17 -11.95 30.61
CA ALA A 457 13.01 -12.21 29.45
C ALA A 457 12.76 -13.60 28.85
N ARG A 458 12.54 -14.61 29.69
CA ARG A 458 12.23 -15.98 29.24
C ARG A 458 10.92 -16.04 28.47
N ILE A 459 9.86 -15.44 28.99
CA ILE A 459 8.55 -15.39 28.32
C ILE A 459 8.64 -14.58 27.01
N ALA A 460 9.32 -13.43 27.04
CA ALA A 460 9.50 -12.59 25.88
C ALA A 460 10.22 -13.31 24.73
N GLY A 461 11.28 -14.07 25.03
CA GLY A 461 11.97 -14.86 24.00
C GLY A 461 11.11 -15.99 23.44
N ILE A 462 10.32 -16.67 24.26
CA ILE A 462 9.36 -17.70 23.77
C ILE A 462 8.32 -17.07 22.83
N MET A 463 7.77 -15.91 23.21
CA MET A 463 6.81 -15.19 22.38
C MET A 463 7.44 -14.69 21.07
N ALA A 464 8.67 -14.17 21.13
CA ALA A 464 9.40 -13.70 19.96
C ALA A 464 9.64 -14.84 18.97
N SER A 465 10.05 -16.01 19.45
CA SER A 465 10.23 -17.22 18.64
C SER A 465 8.96 -17.58 17.84
N LYS A 466 7.80 -17.57 18.51
CA LYS A 466 6.50 -17.90 17.88
C LYS A 466 6.05 -16.89 16.83
N ARG A 467 6.60 -15.68 16.84
CA ARG A 467 6.27 -14.58 15.92
C ARG A 467 7.39 -14.29 14.93
N THR A 468 8.32 -15.22 14.74
CA THR A 468 9.48 -15.02 13.86
C THR A 468 9.08 -14.62 12.45
N ALA A 469 8.08 -15.27 11.85
CA ALA A 469 7.58 -14.91 10.52
C ALA A 469 6.83 -13.57 10.47
N ASP A 470 6.36 -13.05 11.62
CA ASP A 470 5.80 -11.69 11.72
C ASP A 470 6.90 -10.62 11.77
N LEU A 471 8.09 -10.99 12.28
CA LEU A 471 9.18 -10.07 12.61
C LEU A 471 10.27 -10.04 11.55
N ILE A 472 10.59 -11.20 10.96
CA ILE A 472 11.68 -11.37 10.00
C ILE A 472 11.09 -11.66 8.61
N PRO A 473 11.31 -10.76 7.63
CA PRO A 473 10.83 -10.96 6.27
C PRO A 473 11.34 -12.26 5.65
N LEU A 474 10.50 -12.90 4.83
CA LEU A 474 10.83 -14.11 4.06
C LEU A 474 11.07 -15.38 4.92
N CYS A 475 10.88 -15.32 6.23
CA CYS A 475 10.72 -16.51 7.06
C CYS A 475 9.34 -17.14 6.81
N HIS A 476 9.27 -18.47 6.77
CA HIS A 476 8.00 -19.17 6.68
C HIS A 476 7.35 -19.19 8.07
N PRO A 477 6.01 -19.19 8.18
CA PRO A 477 5.36 -19.52 9.44
C PRO A 477 5.62 -21.00 9.73
N ILE A 478 6.42 -21.29 10.76
CA ILE A 478 6.76 -22.65 11.17
C ILE A 478 5.90 -23.06 12.37
N PRO A 479 5.21 -24.22 12.33
CA PRO A 479 4.55 -24.78 13.50
C PRO A 479 5.60 -25.33 14.47
N ILE A 480 6.05 -24.48 15.40
CA ILE A 480 7.07 -24.83 16.39
C ILE A 480 6.52 -25.89 17.36
N SER A 481 7.26 -26.99 17.53
CA SER A 481 6.92 -28.06 18.46
C SER A 481 7.44 -27.79 19.87
N LYS A 482 8.61 -27.18 20.00
CA LYS A 482 9.21 -26.82 21.29
C LYS A 482 10.00 -25.51 21.17
N VAL A 483 9.83 -24.61 22.14
CA VAL A 483 10.75 -23.50 22.41
C VAL A 483 11.14 -23.59 23.88
N GLU A 484 12.43 -23.71 24.13
CA GLU A 484 12.99 -23.64 25.47
C GLU A 484 14.04 -22.54 25.47
N LEU A 485 13.93 -21.62 26.42
CA LEU A 485 14.88 -20.52 26.57
C LEU A 485 15.48 -20.61 27.97
N ASP A 486 16.78 -20.84 28.05
CA ASP A 486 17.56 -20.78 29.28
C ASP A 486 18.16 -19.36 29.45
N VAL A 487 17.93 -18.76 30.61
CA VAL A 487 18.33 -17.41 30.95
C VAL A 487 19.13 -17.50 32.24
N ARG A 488 20.43 -17.22 32.18
CA ARG A 488 21.34 -17.33 33.33
C ARG A 488 22.07 -16.02 33.59
N LEU A 489 22.14 -15.66 34.86
CA LEU A 489 22.89 -14.52 35.35
C LEU A 489 24.31 -14.95 35.72
N HIS A 490 25.30 -14.12 35.41
CA HIS A 490 26.73 -14.37 35.66
C HIS A 490 27.33 -13.24 36.48
N ALA A 491 28.13 -13.61 37.48
CA ALA A 491 28.88 -12.68 38.31
C ALA A 491 30.06 -12.04 37.53
N PRO A 492 30.63 -10.92 38.02
CA PRO A 492 31.79 -10.30 37.41
C PRO A 492 32.95 -11.28 37.25
N GLY A 493 33.62 -11.24 36.10
CA GLY A 493 34.79 -12.08 35.82
C GLY A 493 34.46 -13.54 35.45
N GLN A 494 33.20 -13.99 35.55
CA GLN A 494 32.80 -15.30 35.02
C GLN A 494 32.76 -15.27 33.48
N ALA A 495 33.27 -16.33 32.86
CA ALA A 495 33.21 -16.48 31.41
C ALA A 495 31.77 -16.75 30.98
N ALA A 496 31.19 -15.81 30.22
CA ALA A 496 29.90 -16.02 29.56
C ALA A 496 30.08 -16.98 28.36
N LEU A 497 29.03 -17.74 28.04
CA LEU A 497 29.02 -18.68 26.92
C LEU A 497 29.36 -17.94 25.59
N GLY A 498 30.05 -18.60 24.65
CA GLY A 498 30.16 -18.11 23.26
C GLY A 498 31.32 -17.17 22.90
N ASN A 499 32.42 -17.16 23.66
CA ASN A 499 33.65 -16.34 23.46
C ASN A 499 33.48 -14.83 23.74
N ALA A 500 32.51 -14.43 24.57
CA ALA A 500 32.42 -13.05 25.03
C ALA A 500 33.55 -12.75 26.05
N LYS A 501 34.18 -11.58 25.97
CA LYS A 501 35.14 -11.13 26.99
C LYS A 501 34.45 -11.08 28.36
N PRO A 502 35.07 -11.55 29.45
CA PRO A 502 34.47 -11.49 30.78
C PRO A 502 34.10 -10.04 31.14
N SER A 503 32.85 -9.82 31.52
CA SER A 503 32.40 -8.51 32.00
C SER A 503 32.90 -8.28 33.42
N GLN A 504 33.44 -7.09 33.69
CA GLN A 504 33.79 -6.66 35.05
C GLN A 504 32.57 -6.29 35.90
N SER A 505 31.37 -6.29 35.32
CA SER A 505 30.12 -5.83 35.95
C SER A 505 29.02 -6.89 35.96
N GLY A 506 29.31 -8.10 35.46
CA GLY A 506 28.33 -9.19 35.31
C GLY A 506 27.65 -9.22 33.95
N ALA A 507 26.86 -10.27 33.71
CA ALA A 507 26.20 -10.51 32.42
C ALA A 507 24.96 -11.41 32.55
N VAL A 508 24.10 -11.40 31.52
CA VAL A 508 23.04 -12.41 31.33
C VAL A 508 23.30 -13.17 30.03
N THR A 509 23.37 -14.50 30.10
CA THR A 509 23.44 -15.37 28.92
C THR A 509 22.08 -15.96 28.60
N LEU A 510 21.78 -16.04 27.31
CA LEU A 510 20.52 -16.51 26.75
C LEU A 510 20.81 -17.66 25.80
N LEU A 511 20.19 -18.82 26.02
CA LEU A 511 20.33 -19.99 25.18
C LEU A 511 18.94 -20.51 24.80
N ALA A 512 18.57 -20.35 23.52
CA ALA A 512 17.30 -20.83 23.01
C ALA A 512 17.49 -22.15 22.26
N THR A 513 16.68 -23.16 22.58
CA THR A 513 16.52 -24.40 21.82
C THR A 513 15.13 -24.42 21.20
N VAL A 514 15.06 -24.53 19.87
CA VAL A 514 13.81 -24.57 19.11
C VAL A 514 13.73 -25.85 18.29
N GLU A 515 12.59 -26.52 18.34
CA GLU A 515 12.31 -27.75 17.58
C GLU A 515 11.03 -27.62 16.75
N CYS A 516 11.02 -28.20 15.55
CA CYS A 516 9.79 -28.42 14.77
C CYS A 516 9.85 -29.72 13.95
N VAL A 517 8.72 -30.07 13.34
CA VAL A 517 8.67 -31.01 12.22
C VAL A 517 8.18 -30.24 10.99
N GLY A 518 9.01 -30.11 9.97
CA GLY A 518 8.66 -29.31 8.81
C GLY A 518 9.70 -29.32 7.68
N PRO A 519 9.40 -28.62 6.57
CA PRO A 519 10.21 -28.66 5.36
C PRO A 519 11.38 -27.66 5.38
N THR A 520 11.46 -26.79 6.39
CA THR A 520 12.50 -25.75 6.54
C THR A 520 13.09 -25.73 7.96
N GLY A 521 14.30 -25.19 8.11
CA GLY A 521 15.00 -25.09 9.40
C GLY A 521 14.40 -24.03 10.33
N VAL A 522 14.77 -24.10 11.62
CA VAL A 522 14.26 -23.27 12.72
C VAL A 522 15.31 -22.35 13.34
N GLU A 523 16.38 -22.05 12.59
CA GLU A 523 17.48 -21.21 13.05
C GLU A 523 17.01 -19.78 13.36
N MET A 524 16.09 -19.26 12.55
CA MET A 524 15.58 -17.90 12.71
C MET A 524 14.70 -17.78 13.94
N GLU A 525 13.93 -18.83 14.26
CA GLU A 525 13.11 -18.90 15.46
C GLU A 525 13.96 -18.94 16.73
N ALA A 526 15.12 -19.62 16.69
CA ALA A 526 16.07 -19.65 17.79
C ALA A 526 16.78 -18.28 17.96
N LEU A 527 17.25 -17.67 16.86
CA LEU A 527 17.88 -16.33 16.87
C LEU A 527 16.93 -15.23 17.34
N THR A 528 15.67 -15.30 16.90
CA THR A 528 14.63 -14.35 17.29
C THR A 528 14.28 -14.49 18.77
N ALA A 529 14.28 -15.73 19.30
CA ALA A 529 14.06 -15.98 20.72
C ALA A 529 15.12 -15.31 21.62
N VAL A 530 16.41 -15.53 21.33
CA VAL A 530 17.49 -14.92 22.13
C VAL A 530 17.54 -13.41 21.94
N SER A 531 17.19 -12.88 20.77
CA SER A 531 17.16 -11.44 20.51
C SER A 531 16.03 -10.74 21.27
N GLY A 532 14.82 -11.33 21.26
CA GLY A 532 13.68 -10.81 22.01
C GLY A 532 13.94 -10.82 23.52
N ALA A 533 14.55 -11.88 24.03
CA ALA A 533 14.94 -11.97 25.43
C ALA A 533 16.03 -10.95 25.80
N ALA A 534 17.04 -10.75 24.95
CA ALA A 534 18.12 -9.79 25.17
C ALA A 534 17.61 -8.34 25.22
N LEU A 535 16.73 -7.97 24.28
CA LEU A 535 16.07 -6.66 24.27
C LEU A 535 15.20 -6.45 25.50
N THR A 536 14.59 -7.52 26.02
CA THR A 536 13.79 -7.46 27.25
C THR A 536 14.67 -7.22 28.47
N VAL A 537 15.79 -7.95 28.61
CA VAL A 537 16.77 -7.66 29.68
C VAL A 537 17.25 -6.21 29.59
N PHE A 538 17.53 -5.73 28.38
CA PHE A 538 17.93 -4.34 28.15
C PHE A 538 16.83 -3.37 28.62
N ASP A 539 15.58 -3.55 28.19
CA ASP A 539 14.48 -2.66 28.57
C ASP A 539 14.24 -2.65 30.08
N MET A 540 14.35 -3.82 30.72
CA MET A 540 14.13 -4.00 32.15
C MET A 540 15.21 -3.32 32.99
N CYS A 541 16.45 -3.22 32.48
CA CYS A 541 17.59 -2.69 33.24
C CYS A 541 18.09 -1.31 32.76
N LYS A 542 17.62 -0.78 31.62
CA LYS A 542 18.12 0.50 31.05
C LYS A 542 17.97 1.73 31.96
N ALA A 543 17.12 1.66 32.99
CA ALA A 543 16.96 2.73 33.96
C ALA A 543 18.19 2.90 34.86
N VAL A 544 18.91 1.81 35.14
CA VAL A 544 20.08 1.75 36.03
C VAL A 544 21.38 1.50 35.26
N ASP A 545 21.29 0.98 34.04
CA ASP A 545 22.45 0.83 33.15
C ASP A 545 22.07 1.09 31.70
N ARG A 546 22.37 2.30 31.20
CA ARG A 546 22.08 2.69 29.81
C ARG A 546 23.13 2.20 28.80
N ASN A 547 24.29 1.76 29.28
CA ASN A 547 25.45 1.42 28.45
C ASN A 547 25.66 -0.09 28.34
N MET A 548 24.67 -0.90 28.73
CA MET A 548 24.67 -2.35 28.48
C MET A 548 24.90 -2.63 27.00
N THR A 549 25.46 -3.81 26.68
CA THR A 549 25.68 -4.24 25.30
C THR A 549 25.15 -5.65 25.07
N ILE A 550 24.53 -5.87 23.91
CA ILE A 550 24.11 -7.21 23.47
C ILE A 550 25.19 -7.71 22.50
N VAL A 551 25.79 -8.85 22.83
CA VAL A 551 26.90 -9.43 22.07
C VAL A 551 26.69 -10.92 21.79
N ALA A 552 27.50 -11.45 20.87
CA ALA A 552 27.60 -12.89 20.59
C ALA A 552 26.28 -13.58 20.19
N THR A 553 25.37 -12.86 19.52
CA THR A 553 24.15 -13.42 18.94
C THR A 553 24.49 -14.34 17.76
N LYS A 554 24.36 -15.65 17.93
CA LYS A 554 24.71 -16.65 16.88
C LYS A 554 23.99 -17.98 17.06
N VAL A 555 23.88 -18.75 15.97
CA VAL A 555 23.44 -20.16 15.99
C VAL A 555 24.61 -21.04 16.43
N MET A 556 24.41 -21.81 17.49
CA MET A 556 25.39 -22.72 18.10
C MET A 556 25.33 -24.13 17.51
N TYR A 557 24.11 -24.59 17.28
CA TYR A 557 23.82 -25.92 16.77
C TYR A 557 22.60 -25.87 15.85
N LYS A 558 22.62 -26.68 14.79
CA LYS A 558 21.39 -27.06 14.09
C LYS A 558 21.47 -28.48 13.57
N SER A 559 20.31 -29.14 13.48
CA SER A 559 20.18 -30.45 12.87
C SER A 559 18.86 -30.63 12.12
N GLY A 560 18.89 -31.53 11.14
CA GLY A 560 17.79 -31.84 10.24
C GLY A 560 17.86 -31.10 8.90
N GLY A 561 17.58 -31.81 7.81
CA GLY A 561 17.50 -31.28 6.45
C GLY A 561 18.71 -31.64 5.58
N ARG A 562 18.73 -31.18 4.32
CA ARG A 562 19.80 -31.52 3.36
C ARG A 562 21.18 -30.91 3.71
N SER A 563 21.21 -29.91 4.59
CA SER A 563 22.42 -29.13 4.92
C SER A 563 23.29 -29.75 6.03
N GLY A 564 22.93 -30.92 6.57
CA GLY A 564 23.69 -31.60 7.64
C GLY A 564 23.60 -30.92 9.01
N ILE A 565 24.42 -31.41 9.96
CA ILE A 565 24.57 -30.84 11.30
C ILE A 565 25.61 -29.71 11.24
N LEU A 566 25.26 -28.52 11.69
CA LEU A 566 26.20 -27.39 11.80
C LEU A 566 26.46 -27.11 13.28
N ILE A 567 27.71 -27.29 13.72
CA ILE A 567 28.18 -27.06 15.09
C ILE A 567 29.21 -25.94 15.03
N THR A 568 28.89 -24.75 15.54
CA THR A 568 29.83 -23.60 15.55
C THR A 568 30.68 -23.55 16.82
N SER A 569 30.39 -24.42 17.78
CA SER A 569 31.21 -24.73 18.97
C SER A 569 30.61 -25.95 19.67
N SER A 570 31.45 -26.79 20.28
CA SER A 570 31.06 -28.05 20.90
C SER A 570 29.78 -27.92 21.74
N PRO A 571 28.75 -28.76 21.53
CA PRO A 571 27.55 -28.72 22.34
C PRO A 571 27.91 -28.97 23.81
N PRO A 572 27.20 -28.37 24.79
CA PRO A 572 27.31 -28.82 26.16
C PRO A 572 26.89 -30.30 26.19
N LEU A 573 27.85 -31.17 26.51
CA LEU A 573 27.61 -32.56 26.87
C LEU A 573 26.64 -32.57 28.05
N ASN A 574 25.38 -32.94 27.78
CA ASN A 574 24.55 -33.83 28.60
C ASN A 574 23.10 -33.74 28.12
N ALA A 575 22.79 -34.48 27.05
CA ALA A 575 21.46 -35.02 26.85
C ALA A 575 21.63 -36.55 26.86
N SER A 576 20.95 -37.19 27.82
CA SER A 576 20.84 -38.63 28.06
C SER A 576 21.98 -39.33 28.82
N GLN A 577 21.99 -39.22 30.16
CA GLN A 577 22.06 -40.40 31.03
C GLN A 577 21.28 -40.15 32.34
N ASN A 578 20.37 -41.07 32.63
CA ASN A 578 19.78 -41.45 33.91
C ASN A 578 18.78 -40.52 34.63
N SER A 579 17.53 -40.98 34.54
CA SER A 579 16.54 -41.00 35.60
C SER A 579 17.10 -41.48 36.95
N SER A 580 16.51 -40.93 38.02
CA SER A 580 16.52 -41.35 39.43
C SER A 580 17.51 -40.64 40.38
N ALA A 581 16.93 -40.21 41.51
CA ALA A 581 17.53 -39.68 42.74
C ALA A 581 18.09 -38.24 42.70
N LEU A 582 17.32 -37.28 43.25
CA LEU A 582 17.63 -36.67 44.55
C LEU A 582 16.60 -35.57 44.88
N SER A 583 15.85 -35.85 45.93
CA SER A 583 15.02 -34.96 46.72
C SER A 583 15.83 -33.76 47.25
N ALA A 584 15.29 -32.55 47.11
CA ALA A 584 15.74 -31.38 47.86
C ALA A 584 14.74 -31.08 48.99
N PRO A 585 15.20 -30.69 50.19
CA PRO A 585 14.34 -30.47 51.34
C PRO A 585 13.60 -29.13 51.24
N ILE A 586 12.39 -29.15 51.76
CA ILE A 586 11.52 -28.01 52.02
C ILE A 586 12.20 -27.10 53.05
N ILE A 587 12.38 -25.82 52.71
CA ILE A 587 12.52 -24.75 53.71
C ILE A 587 11.35 -23.79 53.52
N SER A 588 10.49 -23.80 54.53
CA SER A 588 9.27 -23.04 54.70
C SER A 588 9.53 -21.53 54.84
N ARG A 589 8.59 -20.72 54.32
CA ARG A 589 8.34 -19.36 54.80
C ARG A 589 6.91 -19.29 55.35
N SER A 590 6.79 -19.17 56.66
CA SER A 590 5.69 -18.56 57.40
C SER A 590 6.35 -17.85 58.60
N ALA A 591 5.96 -16.67 59.08
CA ALA A 591 4.66 -16.04 59.08
C ALA A 591 4.78 -14.50 59.19
N SER A 592 3.72 -13.81 58.79
CA SER A 592 3.41 -12.41 59.08
C SER A 592 3.01 -12.23 60.56
N PRO A 593 3.22 -11.05 61.19
CA PRO A 593 2.55 -10.72 62.45
C PRO A 593 1.21 -10.02 62.17
N SER A 594 0.13 -10.57 62.71
CA SER A 594 -1.17 -9.90 62.82
C SER A 594 -1.36 -9.32 64.21
N ILE A 595 -1.88 -8.09 64.22
CA ILE A 595 -2.32 -7.31 65.37
C ILE A 595 -3.47 -8.02 66.11
N HIS A 596 -3.38 -8.02 67.43
CA HIS A 596 -4.36 -8.47 68.43
C HIS A 596 -5.55 -7.49 68.59
N PRO A 597 -6.65 -7.87 69.24
CA PRO A 597 -7.44 -6.92 70.03
C PRO A 597 -6.71 -6.48 71.29
#